data_AF-A0A9P6GXL0-F1
#
_entry.id   AF-A0A9P6GXL0-F1
#
_cell.length_a   1.000
_cell.length_b   1.000
_cell.length_c   1.000
_cell.angle_alpha   90.00
_cell.angle_beta   90.00
_cell.angle_gamma   90.00
#
_symmetry.space_group_name_H-M   'P 1'
#
loop_
_entity.id
_entity.type
_entity.pdbx_description
1 polymer ?
#
loop_
_entity_poly.entity_id
_entity_poly.type
_entity_poly.pdbx_seq_one_letter_code
_entity_poly.pdbx_strand_id
1 'polypeptide(L)'
;MKTIYTEDFQKEVFQIIKKYSNKKCNLMISGGSLLDILDFEYYQKLHSGGWDIFYADERVDPKGSNYIGSLPFIRLLQSKVVRINTDLDIKQCVKDYSKELPDIDVCLLGIGPDGHICSLFPNTPSLDSEEKVISVSNPSIPFPERVTITLKFINEHVKDLYFVVPPKEGKDVEDPHPSILERLTKEYTKILPRKQ
;
A
#
# COMPACT_ATOMS: atom_id res chain seq x y z
N MET A 1 2.74 7.98 -17.07
CA MET A 1 3.14 8.40 -15.70
C MET A 1 2.67 9.83 -15.46
N LYS A 2 2.02 10.09 -14.32
CA LYS A 2 1.59 11.44 -13.89
C LYS A 2 2.25 11.78 -12.56
N THR A 3 2.55 13.06 -12.33
CA THR A 3 3.03 13.54 -11.02
C THR A 3 2.11 14.66 -10.52
N ILE A 4 1.74 14.58 -9.25
CA ILE A 4 1.01 15.61 -8.51
C ILE A 4 1.98 16.14 -7.45
N TYR A 5 2.18 17.45 -7.44
CA TYR A 5 2.98 18.12 -6.41
C TYR A 5 2.05 18.76 -5.39
N THR A 6 2.25 18.48 -4.11
CA THR A 6 1.42 19.01 -3.02
C THR A 6 2.25 19.45 -1.82
N GLU A 7 1.70 20.40 -1.07
CA GLU A 7 2.16 20.75 0.29
C GLU A 7 1.30 20.06 1.36
N ASP A 8 0.11 19.56 0.97
CA ASP A 8 -0.87 18.93 1.85
C ASP A 8 -1.22 17.54 1.30
N PHE A 9 -0.49 16.55 1.77
CA PHE A 9 -0.65 15.16 1.37
C PHE A 9 -1.97 14.58 1.84
N GLN A 10 -2.41 14.94 3.06
CA GLN A 10 -3.66 14.42 3.63
C GLN A 10 -4.85 14.84 2.76
N LYS A 11 -4.91 16.12 2.39
CA LYS A 11 -5.96 16.65 1.54
C LYS A 11 -5.92 16.07 0.13
N GLU A 12 -4.75 15.93 -0.48
CA GLU A 12 -4.62 15.37 -1.83
C GLU A 12 -5.09 13.91 -1.88
N VAL A 13 -4.59 13.08 -0.96
CA VAL A 13 -5.01 11.67 -0.84
C VAL A 13 -6.50 11.57 -0.52
N PHE A 14 -7.02 12.43 0.36
CA PHE A 14 -8.45 12.51 0.66
C PHE A 14 -9.28 12.86 -0.59
N GLN A 15 -8.87 13.80 -1.44
CA GLN A 15 -9.61 14.12 -2.67
C GLN A 15 -9.64 12.95 -3.66
N ILE A 16 -8.58 12.14 -3.71
CA ILE A 16 -8.55 10.92 -4.52
C ILE A 16 -9.59 9.93 -4.00
N ILE A 17 -9.52 9.60 -2.72
CA ILE A 17 -10.40 8.61 -2.08
C ILE A 17 -11.87 9.08 -2.04
N LYS A 18 -12.13 10.38 -1.80
CA LYS A 18 -13.48 10.98 -1.70
C LYS A 18 -14.36 10.71 -2.93
N LYS A 19 -13.77 10.53 -4.12
CA LYS A 19 -14.48 10.21 -5.37
C LYS A 19 -15.32 8.92 -5.28
N TYR A 20 -14.98 8.06 -4.32
CA TYR A 20 -15.62 6.77 -4.06
C TYR A 20 -16.65 6.82 -2.91
N SER A 21 -16.89 7.98 -2.29
CA SER A 21 -17.97 8.13 -1.30
C SER A 21 -19.33 7.79 -1.92
N ASN A 22 -20.17 7.02 -1.22
CA ASN A 22 -21.44 6.44 -1.71
C ASN A 22 -21.28 5.43 -2.86
N LYS A 23 -20.07 4.90 -3.12
CA LYS A 23 -19.80 3.88 -4.14
C LYS A 23 -19.11 2.68 -3.51
N LYS A 24 -19.10 1.57 -4.26
CA LYS A 24 -18.20 0.45 -3.94
C LYS A 24 -16.75 0.84 -4.26
N CYS A 25 -15.83 0.39 -3.43
CA CYS A 25 -14.40 0.62 -3.62
C CYS A 25 -13.58 -0.45 -2.91
N ASN A 26 -12.73 -1.14 -3.66
CA ASN A 26 -11.67 -1.96 -3.09
C ASN A 26 -10.42 -1.08 -2.95
N LEU A 27 -10.18 -0.58 -1.75
CA LEU A 27 -9.06 0.31 -1.44
C LEU A 27 -7.90 -0.49 -0.83
N MET A 28 -6.75 -0.49 -1.49
CA MET A 28 -5.53 -1.10 -0.98
C MET A 28 -4.58 -0.04 -0.45
N ILE A 29 -4.05 -0.26 0.74
CA ILE A 29 -3.09 0.65 1.40
C ILE A 29 -1.81 -0.10 1.79
N SER A 30 -0.70 0.61 1.81
CA SER A 30 0.55 0.17 2.42
C SER A 30 0.75 0.80 3.80
N GLY A 31 1.82 0.39 4.48
CA GLY A 31 2.21 0.94 5.77
C GLY A 31 3.07 2.20 5.73
N GLY A 32 3.79 2.41 6.83
CA GLY A 32 4.78 3.50 6.96
C GLY A 32 4.12 4.87 7.03
N SER A 33 4.80 5.89 6.49
CA SER A 33 4.33 7.29 6.55
C SER A 33 3.00 7.51 5.83
N LEU A 34 2.56 6.60 4.96
CA LEU A 34 1.24 6.68 4.35
C LEU A 34 0.13 6.60 5.42
N LEU A 35 0.33 5.83 6.50
CA LEU A 35 -0.67 5.71 7.56
C LEU A 35 -0.89 7.05 8.28
N ASP A 36 0.18 7.83 8.50
CA ASP A 36 0.08 9.18 9.05
C ASP A 36 -0.66 10.13 8.11
N ILE A 37 -0.48 9.97 6.79
CA ILE A 37 -1.22 10.74 5.78
C ILE A 37 -2.71 10.36 5.75
N LEU A 38 -3.03 9.08 6.01
CA LEU A 38 -4.40 8.59 6.07
C LEU A 38 -5.10 8.92 7.40
N ASP A 39 -4.37 9.27 8.46
CA ASP A 39 -4.95 9.75 9.71
C ASP A 39 -5.46 11.20 9.57
N PHE A 40 -6.60 11.32 8.87
CA PHE A 40 -7.22 12.60 8.54
C PHE A 40 -8.71 12.58 8.88
N GLU A 41 -9.11 13.41 9.85
CA GLU A 41 -10.47 13.40 10.44
C GLU A 41 -11.61 13.54 9.41
N TYR A 42 -11.35 14.09 8.22
CA TYR A 42 -12.37 14.28 7.19
C TYR A 42 -12.88 12.96 6.60
N TYR A 43 -12.18 11.84 6.78
CA TYR A 43 -12.67 10.52 6.39
C TYR A 43 -13.99 10.15 7.07
N GLN A 44 -14.28 10.67 8.27
CA GLN A 44 -15.56 10.45 8.98
C GLN A 44 -16.77 11.03 8.23
N LYS A 45 -16.55 11.94 7.26
CA LYS A 45 -17.60 12.56 6.44
C LYS A 45 -17.93 11.73 5.19
N LEU A 46 -17.22 10.62 4.94
CA LEU A 46 -17.43 9.78 3.77
C LEU A 46 -18.44 8.66 4.06
N HIS A 47 -19.23 8.31 3.05
CA HIS A 47 -20.11 7.15 3.10
C HIS A 47 -19.35 5.95 2.51
N SER A 48 -18.64 5.23 3.37
CA SER A 48 -17.70 4.16 3.01
C SER A 48 -18.20 2.74 3.31
N GLY A 49 -19.51 2.57 3.53
CA GLY A 49 -20.14 1.28 3.84
C GLY A 49 -20.05 0.21 2.75
N GLY A 50 -19.74 0.61 1.51
CA GLY A 50 -19.52 -0.29 0.38
C GLY A 50 -18.04 -0.57 0.09
N TRP A 51 -17.13 -0.15 0.98
CA TRP A 51 -15.69 -0.31 0.76
C TRP A 51 -15.14 -1.51 1.49
N ASP A 52 -14.19 -2.17 0.83
CA ASP A 52 -13.33 -3.18 1.42
C ASP A 52 -11.89 -2.64 1.42
N ILE A 53 -11.26 -2.64 2.59
CA ILE A 53 -9.88 -2.17 2.80
C ILE A 53 -8.92 -3.35 2.83
N PHE A 54 -7.92 -3.32 1.96
CA PHE A 54 -6.87 -4.33 1.81
C PHE A 54 -5.50 -3.76 2.12
N TYR A 55 -4.55 -4.64 2.44
CA TYR A 55 -3.15 -4.30 2.67
C TYR A 55 -2.26 -4.81 1.53
N ALA A 56 -1.34 -3.97 1.07
CA ALA A 56 -0.36 -4.35 0.06
C ALA A 56 0.72 -5.27 0.63
N ASP A 57 1.06 -5.09 1.89
CA ASP A 57 1.99 -5.93 2.66
C ASP A 57 1.65 -5.90 4.15
N GLU A 58 2.17 -6.86 4.90
CA GLU A 58 2.08 -6.90 6.36
C GLU A 58 3.32 -7.54 6.97
N ARG A 59 3.69 -7.07 8.16
CA ARG A 59 4.79 -7.59 8.98
C ARG A 59 4.27 -8.76 9.79
N VAL A 60 5.05 -9.84 9.86
CA VAL A 60 4.68 -10.99 10.71
C VAL A 60 4.79 -10.60 12.19
N ASP A 61 5.75 -9.76 12.56
CA ASP A 61 5.85 -9.23 13.92
C ASP A 61 4.74 -8.19 14.18
N PRO A 62 3.88 -8.40 15.20
CA PRO A 62 2.75 -7.52 15.48
C PRO A 62 3.17 -6.10 15.88
N LYS A 63 4.39 -5.89 16.40
CA LYS A 63 4.90 -4.54 16.73
C LYS A 63 5.06 -3.66 15.50
N GLY A 64 5.20 -4.28 14.33
CA GLY A 64 5.27 -3.62 13.05
C GLY A 64 3.97 -3.66 12.25
N SER A 65 2.83 -4.06 12.82
CA SER A 65 1.62 -4.32 12.02
C SER A 65 1.07 -3.05 11.35
N ASN A 66 0.88 -3.13 10.03
CA ASN A 66 0.17 -2.15 9.21
C ASN A 66 -1.31 -2.07 9.59
N TYR A 67 -1.95 -3.20 9.91
CA TYR A 67 -3.33 -3.19 10.41
C TYR A 67 -3.47 -2.43 11.74
N ILE A 68 -2.56 -2.65 12.68
CA ILE A 68 -2.60 -1.90 13.96
C ILE A 68 -2.30 -0.43 13.70
N GLY A 69 -1.30 -0.12 12.88
CA GLY A 69 -0.95 1.26 12.53
C GLY A 69 -2.05 2.02 11.80
N SER A 70 -2.92 1.33 11.04
CA SER A 70 -4.00 1.96 10.28
C SER A 70 -5.27 2.21 11.12
N LEU A 71 -5.33 1.74 12.37
CA LEU A 71 -6.50 1.88 13.25
C LEU A 71 -7.07 3.31 13.32
N PRO A 72 -6.27 4.40 13.39
CA PRO A 72 -6.80 5.76 13.35
C PRO A 72 -7.62 6.04 12.09
N PHE A 73 -7.13 5.62 10.92
CA PHE A 73 -7.83 5.76 9.64
C PHE A 73 -9.08 4.87 9.54
N ILE A 74 -8.95 3.56 9.79
CA ILE A 74 -10.07 2.63 9.57
C ILE A 74 -11.22 2.82 10.56
N ARG A 75 -10.97 3.36 11.76
CA ARG A 75 -12.01 3.70 12.74
C ARG A 75 -12.88 4.89 12.31
N LEU A 76 -12.41 5.72 11.38
CA LEU A 76 -13.20 6.82 10.80
C LEU A 76 -14.13 6.34 9.69
N LEU A 77 -14.02 5.08 9.26
CA LEU A 77 -14.76 4.50 8.14
C LEU A 77 -15.77 3.45 8.61
N GLN A 78 -16.82 3.23 7.82
CA GLN A 78 -17.78 2.14 8.02
C GLN A 78 -17.46 0.96 7.08
N SER A 79 -16.18 0.72 6.82
CA SER A 79 -15.71 -0.20 5.78
C SER A 79 -15.35 -1.56 6.35
N LYS A 80 -15.47 -2.60 5.53
CA LYS A 80 -14.91 -3.92 5.86
C LYS A 80 -13.39 -3.84 5.74
N VAL A 81 -12.67 -4.49 6.65
CA VAL A 81 -11.21 -4.59 6.59
C VAL A 81 -10.83 -6.04 6.37
N VAL A 82 -10.09 -6.30 5.30
CA VAL A 82 -9.58 -7.62 4.93
C VAL A 82 -8.09 -7.64 5.28
N ARG A 83 -7.75 -8.36 6.34
CA ARG A 83 -6.39 -8.40 6.90
C ARG A 83 -5.57 -9.48 6.24
N ILE A 84 -4.27 -9.23 6.12
CA ILE A 84 -3.27 -10.30 6.02
C ILE A 84 -3.14 -10.92 7.42
N ASN A 85 -3.73 -12.10 7.62
CA ASN A 85 -3.81 -12.71 8.96
C ASN A 85 -2.50 -13.43 9.34
N THR A 86 -1.53 -12.67 9.84
CA THR A 86 -0.21 -13.16 10.26
C THR A 86 -0.21 -13.93 11.59
N ASP A 87 -1.37 -14.07 12.26
CA ASP A 87 -1.53 -14.96 13.42
C ASP A 87 -1.57 -16.44 12.99
N LEU A 88 -1.79 -16.71 11.70
CA LEU A 88 -1.75 -18.05 11.10
C LEU A 88 -0.32 -18.46 10.72
N ASP A 89 -0.13 -19.75 10.40
CA ASP A 89 1.05 -20.19 9.68
C ASP A 89 1.21 -19.40 8.38
N ILE A 90 2.44 -18.98 8.06
CA ILE A 90 2.72 -18.08 6.94
C ILE A 90 2.23 -18.63 5.61
N LYS A 91 2.34 -19.94 5.36
CA LYS A 91 1.85 -20.54 4.12
C LYS A 91 0.33 -20.46 4.04
N GLN A 92 -0.35 -20.65 5.16
CA GLN A 92 -1.81 -20.52 5.25
C GLN A 92 -2.24 -19.07 5.10
N CYS A 93 -1.55 -18.12 5.75
CA CYS A 93 -1.76 -16.68 5.60
C CYS A 93 -1.66 -16.24 4.13
N VAL A 94 -0.59 -16.61 3.42
CA VAL A 94 -0.39 -16.30 2.00
C VAL A 94 -1.53 -16.87 1.15
N LYS A 95 -1.86 -18.16 1.37
CA LYS A 95 -2.90 -18.85 0.62
C LYS A 95 -4.28 -18.24 0.81
N ASP A 96 -4.65 -17.90 2.05
CA ASP A 96 -5.96 -17.35 2.35
C ASP A 96 -6.09 -15.93 1.83
N TYR A 97 -5.10 -15.08 2.07
CA TYR A 97 -5.14 -13.71 1.56
C TYR A 97 -5.16 -13.68 0.02
N SER A 98 -4.41 -14.56 -0.65
CA SER A 98 -4.45 -14.68 -2.11
C SER A 98 -5.83 -15.04 -2.67
N LYS A 99 -6.69 -15.73 -1.91
CA LYS A 99 -8.06 -16.05 -2.32
C LYS A 99 -9.03 -14.90 -2.09
N GLU A 100 -8.76 -14.07 -1.10
CA GLU A 100 -9.61 -12.95 -0.72
C GLU A 100 -9.39 -11.71 -1.61
N LEU A 101 -8.25 -11.61 -2.28
CA LEU A 101 -7.90 -10.46 -3.11
C LEU A 101 -8.79 -10.33 -4.37
N PRO A 102 -9.57 -9.23 -4.49
CA PRO A 102 -10.30 -8.89 -5.70
C PRO A 102 -9.44 -8.02 -6.64
N ASP A 103 -10.03 -7.55 -7.74
CA ASP A 103 -9.51 -6.37 -8.42
C ASP A 103 -9.59 -5.16 -7.49
N ILE A 104 -8.55 -4.34 -7.48
CA ILE A 104 -8.37 -3.19 -6.58
C ILE A 104 -8.64 -1.90 -7.35
N ASP A 105 -9.60 -1.11 -6.89
CA ASP A 105 -9.96 0.16 -7.54
C ASP A 105 -8.86 1.21 -7.35
N VAL A 106 -8.35 1.34 -6.12
CA VAL A 106 -7.31 2.32 -5.76
C VAL A 106 -6.26 1.63 -4.90
N CYS A 107 -5.01 1.72 -5.30
CA CYS A 107 -3.86 1.23 -4.54
C CYS A 107 -2.94 2.40 -4.17
N LEU A 108 -2.79 2.63 -2.86
CA LEU A 108 -1.93 3.67 -2.30
C LEU A 108 -0.67 3.05 -1.70
N LEU A 109 0.46 3.28 -2.36
CA LEU A 109 1.76 2.73 -1.95
C LEU A 109 2.71 3.83 -1.50
N GLY A 110 3.41 3.60 -0.39
CA GLY A 110 4.67 4.30 -0.11
C GLY A 110 5.82 3.74 -0.95
N ILE A 111 6.91 4.50 -1.02
CA ILE A 111 8.19 4.05 -1.56
C ILE A 111 9.20 4.03 -0.41
N GLY A 112 9.94 2.94 -0.24
CA GLY A 112 11.01 2.82 0.75
C GLY A 112 12.27 3.62 0.38
N PRO A 113 13.21 3.85 1.31
CA PRO A 113 14.41 4.65 1.05
C PRO A 113 15.35 4.07 -0.03
N ASP A 114 15.33 2.77 -0.24
CA ASP A 114 16.05 2.05 -1.30
C ASP A 114 15.22 1.90 -2.60
N GLY A 115 14.04 2.52 -2.65
CA GLY A 115 13.09 2.40 -3.76
C GLY A 115 12.18 1.18 -3.71
N HIS A 116 12.17 0.38 -2.63
CA HIS A 116 11.21 -0.73 -2.50
C HIS A 116 9.75 -0.24 -2.46
N ILE A 117 8.82 -1.09 -2.90
CA ILE A 117 7.37 -0.88 -2.75
C ILE A 117 6.76 -2.11 -2.09
N CYS A 118 5.67 -1.97 -1.34
CA CYS A 118 5.15 -3.07 -0.53
C CYS A 118 6.28 -3.68 0.33
N SER A 119 6.53 -4.99 0.24
CA SER A 119 7.77 -5.62 0.68
C SER A 119 8.57 -6.25 -0.47
N LEU A 120 8.55 -5.62 -1.64
CA LEU A 120 9.27 -6.03 -2.84
C LEU A 120 10.57 -5.23 -2.96
N PHE A 121 11.68 -5.86 -2.58
CA PHE A 121 12.98 -5.20 -2.47
C PHE A 121 13.77 -5.21 -3.79
N PRO A 122 14.60 -4.18 -4.04
CA PRO A 122 15.45 -4.08 -5.22
C PRO A 122 16.27 -5.35 -5.49
N ASN A 123 16.31 -5.78 -6.75
CA ASN A 123 17.19 -6.86 -7.23
C ASN A 123 17.00 -8.21 -6.51
N THR A 124 15.81 -8.46 -5.96
CA THR A 124 15.49 -9.74 -5.32
C THR A 124 14.66 -10.64 -6.23
N PRO A 125 14.73 -11.98 -6.08
CA PRO A 125 13.89 -12.90 -6.85
C PRO A 125 12.38 -12.69 -6.67
N SER A 126 11.97 -12.02 -5.59
CA SER A 126 10.57 -11.71 -5.31
C SER A 126 9.90 -10.86 -6.39
N LEU A 127 10.70 -10.08 -7.14
CA LEU A 127 10.20 -9.23 -8.23
C LEU A 127 9.68 -10.03 -9.43
N ASP A 128 10.17 -11.27 -9.61
CA ASP A 128 9.82 -12.17 -10.71
C ASP A 128 8.78 -13.24 -10.27
N SER A 129 8.09 -13.03 -9.15
CA SER A 129 7.10 -13.99 -8.66
C SER A 129 5.83 -14.02 -9.51
N GLU A 130 5.42 -15.22 -9.89
CA GLU A 130 4.18 -15.50 -10.64
C GLU A 130 2.93 -15.67 -9.75
N GLU A 131 3.10 -15.62 -8.44
CA GLU A 131 2.01 -15.70 -7.45
C GLU A 131 1.38 -14.33 -7.22
N LYS A 132 0.16 -14.27 -6.67
CA LYS A 132 -0.46 -12.99 -6.29
C LYS A 132 0.11 -12.42 -4.99
N VAL A 133 0.44 -13.32 -4.06
CA VAL A 133 0.90 -13.02 -2.70
C VAL A 133 2.06 -13.97 -2.38
N ILE A 134 3.08 -13.45 -1.72
CA ILE A 134 4.25 -14.22 -1.28
C ILE A 134 4.66 -13.82 0.14
N SER A 135 5.38 -14.71 0.81
CA SER A 135 6.18 -14.36 1.98
C SER A 135 7.61 -14.01 1.56
N VAL A 136 8.18 -12.98 2.17
CA VAL A 136 9.56 -12.55 1.95
C VAL A 136 10.26 -12.36 3.29
N SER A 137 11.57 -12.55 3.29
CA SER A 137 12.44 -12.28 4.43
C SER A 137 13.57 -11.36 3.99
N ASN A 138 13.76 -10.24 4.68
CA ASN A 138 14.89 -9.34 4.46
C ASN A 138 15.53 -8.99 5.81
N PRO A 139 16.70 -9.57 6.16
CA PRO A 139 17.33 -9.36 7.46
C PRO A 139 17.89 -7.94 7.65
N SER A 140 18.01 -7.16 6.59
CA SER A 140 18.56 -5.80 6.62
C SER A 140 17.55 -4.74 7.08
N ILE A 141 16.31 -5.12 7.38
CA ILE A 141 15.25 -4.21 7.81
C ILE A 141 14.59 -4.68 9.12
N PRO A 142 14.00 -3.76 9.89
CA PRO A 142 13.16 -4.12 11.02
C PRO A 142 11.97 -4.97 10.57
N PHE A 143 11.65 -5.98 11.38
CA PHE A 143 10.58 -6.95 11.13
C PHE A 143 10.78 -7.65 9.76
N PRO A 144 11.78 -8.55 9.68
CA PRO A 144 12.31 -9.06 8.42
C PRO A 144 11.31 -9.92 7.67
N GLU A 145 10.50 -10.69 8.40
CA GLU A 145 9.48 -11.58 7.84
C GLU A 145 8.21 -10.80 7.50
N ARG A 146 7.81 -10.88 6.23
CA ARG A 146 6.67 -10.12 5.68
C ARG A 146 5.87 -10.95 4.70
N VAL A 147 4.60 -10.61 4.56
CA VAL A 147 3.71 -11.11 3.52
C VAL A 147 3.33 -9.94 2.62
N THR A 148 3.41 -10.10 1.31
CA THR A 148 3.25 -8.99 0.35
C THR A 148 2.56 -9.45 -0.92
N ILE A 149 1.79 -8.55 -1.54
CA ILE A 149 1.39 -8.71 -2.93
C ILE A 149 2.61 -8.62 -3.84
N THR A 150 2.50 -9.16 -5.05
CA THR A 150 3.56 -9.18 -6.08
C THR A 150 3.36 -8.10 -7.14
N LEU A 151 4.40 -7.86 -7.97
CA LEU A 151 4.28 -7.00 -9.15
C LEU A 151 3.26 -7.54 -10.15
N LYS A 152 3.15 -8.87 -10.30
CA LYS A 152 2.12 -9.49 -11.12
C LYS A 152 0.72 -9.07 -10.68
N PHE A 153 0.43 -9.17 -9.38
CA PHE A 153 -0.86 -8.72 -8.85
C PHE A 153 -1.12 -7.24 -9.13
N ILE A 154 -0.12 -6.38 -8.91
CA ILE A 154 -0.25 -4.94 -9.18
C ILE A 154 -0.55 -4.68 -10.67
N ASN A 155 0.18 -5.32 -11.57
CA ASN A 155 0.01 -5.13 -13.01
C ASN A 155 -1.36 -5.60 -13.49
N GLU A 156 -1.84 -6.74 -13.00
CA GLU A 156 -3.06 -7.39 -13.49
C GLU A 156 -4.34 -6.89 -12.81
N HIS A 157 -4.29 -6.62 -11.50
CA HIS A 157 -5.51 -6.47 -10.68
C HIS A 157 -5.71 -5.09 -10.06
N VAL A 158 -4.71 -4.21 -10.04
CA VAL A 158 -4.92 -2.82 -9.60
C VAL A 158 -5.54 -2.01 -10.73
N LYS A 159 -6.36 -1.00 -10.47
CA LYS A 159 -6.86 -0.08 -11.49
C LYS A 159 -6.10 1.23 -11.45
N ASP A 160 -6.22 1.97 -10.34
CA ASP A 160 -5.51 3.22 -10.13
C ASP A 160 -4.37 3.02 -9.11
N LEU A 161 -3.12 3.15 -9.55
CA LEU A 161 -1.94 3.05 -8.69
C LEU A 161 -1.39 4.44 -8.36
N TYR A 162 -1.22 4.72 -7.07
CA TYR A 162 -0.62 5.94 -6.55
C TYR A 162 0.60 5.65 -5.67
N PHE A 163 1.71 6.32 -5.96
CA PHE A 163 2.84 6.40 -5.03
C PHE A 163 2.74 7.68 -4.20
N VAL A 164 2.59 7.56 -2.89
CA VAL A 164 2.46 8.66 -1.95
C VAL A 164 3.77 8.82 -1.20
N VAL A 165 4.50 9.90 -1.47
CA VAL A 165 5.87 10.10 -0.98
C VAL A 165 5.97 11.43 -0.22
N PRO A 166 5.49 11.49 1.03
CA PRO A 166 5.65 12.68 1.85
C PRO A 166 7.12 12.91 2.21
N PRO A 167 7.55 14.17 2.45
CA PRO A 167 8.88 14.46 2.96
C PRO A 167 9.17 13.68 4.23
N LYS A 168 10.35 13.09 4.31
CA LYS A 168 10.86 12.46 5.53
C LYS A 168 12.36 12.66 5.60
N GLU A 169 12.86 13.04 6.77
CA GLU A 169 14.28 13.24 6.99
C GLU A 169 15.08 11.98 6.61
N GLY A 170 16.17 12.16 5.87
CA GLY A 170 17.03 11.07 5.41
C GLY A 170 16.43 10.20 4.29
N LYS A 171 15.32 10.62 3.67
CA LYS A 171 14.69 9.91 2.56
C LYS A 171 14.56 10.83 1.34
N ASP A 172 15.48 10.65 0.39
CA ASP A 172 15.48 11.32 -0.92
C ASP A 172 15.22 10.30 -2.03
N VAL A 173 13.96 9.91 -2.16
CA VAL A 173 13.51 8.93 -3.17
C VAL A 173 12.18 9.41 -3.73
N GLU A 174 12.08 9.51 -5.05
CA GLU A 174 10.86 9.92 -5.74
C GLU A 174 10.24 8.79 -6.57
N ASP A 175 11.00 7.74 -6.85
CA ASP A 175 10.63 6.66 -7.76
C ASP A 175 10.92 5.29 -7.15
N PRO A 176 10.13 4.26 -7.48
CA PRO A 176 10.53 2.88 -7.22
C PRO A 176 11.89 2.59 -7.86
N HIS A 177 12.63 1.65 -7.27
CA HIS A 177 13.94 1.27 -7.78
C HIS A 177 13.86 0.78 -9.24
N PRO A 178 14.86 1.04 -10.11
CA PRO A 178 14.83 0.63 -11.52
C PRO A 178 14.45 -0.83 -11.77
N SER A 179 14.97 -1.79 -10.98
CA SER A 179 14.61 -3.21 -11.13
C SER A 179 13.14 -3.53 -10.85
N ILE A 180 12.45 -2.67 -10.10
CA ILE A 180 10.99 -2.72 -9.92
C ILE A 180 10.30 -2.08 -11.13
N LEU A 181 10.75 -0.91 -11.57
CA LEU A 181 10.19 -0.19 -12.72
C LEU A 181 10.27 -0.99 -14.02
N GLU A 182 11.32 -1.79 -14.22
CA GLU A 182 11.47 -2.70 -15.36
C GLU A 182 10.34 -3.74 -15.45
N ARG A 183 9.68 -4.04 -14.32
CA ARG A 183 8.64 -5.08 -14.19
C ARG A 183 7.26 -4.49 -13.90
N LEU A 184 7.18 -3.23 -13.49
CA LEU A 184 5.93 -2.52 -13.23
C LEU A 184 5.40 -1.97 -14.56
N THR A 185 4.46 -2.67 -15.18
CA THR A 185 3.85 -2.26 -16.45
C THR A 185 2.63 -1.36 -16.26
N LYS A 186 2.17 -1.21 -15.02
CA LYS A 186 1.00 -0.40 -14.67
C LYS A 186 1.28 1.09 -14.79
N GLU A 187 0.32 1.84 -15.34
CA GLU A 187 0.36 3.29 -15.20
C GLU A 187 0.16 3.70 -13.75
N TYR A 188 0.94 4.67 -13.28
CA TYR A 188 0.83 5.18 -11.93
C TYR A 188 0.92 6.70 -11.88
N THR A 189 0.42 7.23 -10.77
CA THR A 189 0.55 8.63 -10.38
C THR A 189 1.43 8.76 -9.15
N LYS A 190 2.41 9.66 -9.17
CA LYS A 190 3.21 10.01 -8.00
C LYS A 190 2.61 11.24 -7.32
N ILE A 191 2.56 11.23 -5.99
CA ILE A 191 2.26 12.39 -5.15
C ILE A 191 3.55 12.74 -4.42
N LEU A 192 4.15 13.86 -4.81
CA LEU A 192 5.46 14.31 -4.37
C LEU A 192 5.33 15.68 -3.68
N PRO A 193 6.29 16.05 -2.81
CA PRO A 193 6.28 17.37 -2.23
C PRO A 193 6.53 18.41 -3.31
N ARG A 194 5.84 19.55 -3.24
CA ARG A 194 6.17 20.70 -4.07
C ARG A 194 7.58 21.18 -3.70
N LYS A 195 8.51 21.14 -4.66
CA LYS A 195 9.84 21.77 -4.52
C LYS A 195 9.64 23.29 -4.54
N GLN A 196 10.28 23.97 -3.58
CA GLN A 196 10.34 25.44 -3.56
C GLN A 196 11.14 25.97 -4.75
#